data_AF-A0A924UM16-F1
#
_entry.id   AF-A0A924UM16-F1
#
_cell.length_a   1.000
_cell.length_b   1.000
_cell.length_c   1.000
_cell.angle_alpha   90.00
_cell.angle_beta   90.00
_cell.angle_gamma   90.00
#
_symmetry.space_group_name_H-M   'P 1'
#
loop_
_entity.id
_entity.type
_entity.pdbx_description
1 polymer ?
#
loop_
_entity_poly.entity_id
_entity_poly.type
_entity_poly.pdbx_seq_one_letter_code
_entity_poly.pdbx_strand_id
1 'polypeptide(L)'
;MNSKLYLALSLDSTTIELHGMPEDVLNYFKTKKIDEKVWESFFAVYPETKNKELKDFQLAIKGKYRVRDSLIVFLPHINFVIDSSYFARCYSQNLLSKPSDILLGKKISGKKPIAELEFTR
;
A
#
# COMPACT_ATOMS: atom_id res chain seq x y z
N MET A 1 21.60 -4.06 5.04
CA MET A 1 20.70 -3.94 6.21
C MET A 1 19.33 -4.47 5.80
N ASN A 2 18.80 -5.47 6.50
CA ASN A 2 17.42 -5.93 6.27
C ASN A 2 16.46 -4.92 6.89
N SER A 3 16.06 -3.91 6.12
CA SER A 3 15.03 -2.97 6.55
C SER A 3 13.70 -3.74 6.66
N LYS A 4 13.12 -3.79 7.86
CA LYS A 4 11.78 -4.35 8.05
C LYS A 4 10.79 -3.45 7.32
N LEU A 5 9.94 -4.03 6.47
CA LEU A 5 8.90 -3.29 5.79
C LEU A 5 7.78 -2.93 6.78
N TYR A 6 7.36 -1.67 6.81
CA TYR A 6 6.29 -1.19 7.70
C TYR A 6 5.51 -0.03 7.09
N LEU A 7 4.29 0.15 7.56
CA LEU A 7 3.39 1.24 7.17
C LEU A 7 3.29 2.26 8.32
N ALA A 8 3.21 3.54 7.98
CA ALA A 8 3.01 4.64 8.93
C ALA A 8 2.01 5.67 8.37
N LEU A 9 1.30 6.34 9.27
CA LEU A 9 0.55 7.57 8.95
C LEU A 9 1.53 8.75 9.00
N SER A 10 1.49 9.65 8.03
CA SER A 10 2.31 10.87 8.07
C SER A 10 1.94 11.74 9.26
N LEU A 11 2.87 12.59 9.73
CA LEU A 11 2.68 13.44 10.91
C LEU A 11 1.47 14.38 10.81
N ASP A 12 1.10 14.78 9.60
CA ASP A 12 -0.06 15.63 9.31
C ASP A 12 -1.35 14.84 9.04
N SER A 13 -1.30 13.51 9.16
CA SER A 13 -2.38 12.57 8.90
C SER A 13 -2.98 12.66 7.49
N THR A 14 -2.22 13.18 6.51
CA THR A 14 -2.70 13.34 5.13
C THR A 14 -2.30 12.20 4.19
N THR A 15 -1.25 11.46 4.52
CA THR A 15 -0.69 10.41 3.65
C THR A 15 -0.34 9.15 4.43
N ILE A 16 -0.28 8.03 3.72
CA ILE A 16 0.24 6.78 4.26
C ILE A 16 1.60 6.49 3.64
N GLU A 17 2.56 6.17 4.46
CA GLU A 17 3.94 5.95 4.09
C GLU A 17 4.28 4.47 4.24
N LEU A 18 4.87 3.91 3.19
CA LEU A 18 5.43 2.57 3.17
C LEU A 18 6.95 2.64 3.19
N HIS A 19 7.53 2.14 4.26
CA HIS A 19 8.95 2.20 4.57
C HIS A 19 9.62 0.84 4.45
N GLY A 20 10.96 0.86 4.36
CA GLY A 20 11.78 -0.36 4.38
C GLY A 20 11.77 -1.14 3.07
N MET A 21 11.34 -0.52 1.97
CA MET A 21 11.40 -1.12 0.64
C MET A 21 12.85 -1.18 0.12
N PRO A 22 13.26 -2.30 -0.48
CA PRO A 22 14.57 -2.41 -1.13
C PRO A 22 14.76 -1.38 -2.24
N GLU A 23 15.98 -0.87 -2.40
CA GLU A 23 16.30 0.21 -3.34
C GLU A 23 16.05 -0.18 -4.80
N ASP A 24 16.35 -1.42 -5.18
CA ASP A 24 16.10 -1.98 -6.51
C ASP A 24 14.60 -1.96 -6.85
N VAL A 25 13.74 -2.28 -5.88
CA VAL A 25 12.29 -2.20 -6.02
C VAL A 25 11.83 -0.75 -6.12
N LEU A 26 12.35 0.16 -5.28
CA LEU A 26 12.02 1.59 -5.36
C LEU A 26 12.42 2.20 -6.71
N ASN A 27 13.60 1.85 -7.22
CA ASN A 27 14.10 2.32 -8.52
C ASN A 27 13.22 1.80 -9.67
N TYR A 28 12.69 0.58 -9.55
CA TYR A 28 11.70 0.08 -10.48
C TYR A 28 10.41 0.92 -10.47
N PHE A 29 9.86 1.22 -9.28
CA PHE A 29 8.67 2.06 -9.14
C PHE A 29 8.89 3.51 -9.62
N LYS A 30 10.10 4.06 -9.52
CA LYS A 30 10.46 5.40 -10.02
C LYS A 30 10.53 5.48 -11.55
N THR A 31 11.04 4.43 -12.20
CA THR A 31 11.37 4.44 -13.63
C THR A 31 10.24 3.96 -14.53
N LYS A 32 9.29 3.19 -13.97
CA LYS A 32 8.16 2.65 -14.72
C LYS A 32 6.90 3.46 -14.47
N LYS A 33 6.15 3.72 -15.55
CA LYS A 33 4.75 4.16 -15.43
C LYS A 33 3.92 2.96 -15.00
N ILE A 34 3.54 2.93 -13.73
CA ILE A 34 2.78 1.85 -13.11
C ILE A 34 1.32 2.29 -13.00
N ASP A 35 0.43 1.41 -13.45
CA ASP A 35 -1.02 1.63 -13.39
C ASP A 35 -1.48 1.66 -11.91
N GLU A 36 -2.48 2.49 -11.61
CA GLU A 36 -3.09 2.57 -10.27
C GLU A 36 -3.58 1.20 -9.78
N LYS A 37 -4.09 0.34 -10.66
CA LYS A 37 -4.51 -1.03 -10.30
C LYS A 37 -3.35 -1.89 -9.80
N VAL A 38 -2.16 -1.70 -10.36
CA VAL A 38 -0.96 -2.42 -9.93
C VAL A 38 -0.53 -1.91 -8.56
N TRP A 39 -0.57 -0.59 -8.34
CA TRP A 39 -0.34 -0.01 -7.02
C TRP A 39 -1.31 -0.54 -5.97
N GLU A 40 -2.62 -0.50 -6.23
CA GLU A 40 -3.66 -1.01 -5.32
C GLU A 40 -3.51 -2.52 -5.05
N SER A 41 -2.93 -3.29 -5.98
CA SER A 41 -2.67 -4.71 -5.74
C SER A 41 -1.54 -4.95 -4.74
N PHE A 42 -0.65 -3.96 -4.59
CA PHE A 42 0.58 -4.02 -3.81
C PHE A 42 0.47 -3.27 -2.48
N PHE A 43 0.04 -2.01 -2.50
CA PHE A 43 -0.13 -1.11 -1.37
C PHE A 43 -1.50 -0.46 -1.51
N ALA A 44 -2.41 -0.76 -0.58
CA ALA A 44 -3.77 -0.24 -0.61
C ALA A 44 -4.20 0.27 0.76
N VAL A 45 -5.11 1.25 0.73
CA VAL A 45 -5.71 1.87 1.92
C VAL A 45 -7.22 1.76 1.81
N TYR A 46 -7.89 1.49 2.93
CA TYR A 46 -9.31 1.17 2.99
C TYR A 46 -9.94 1.89 4.19
N PRO A 47 -11.24 2.23 4.11
CA PRO A 47 -11.99 2.54 5.32
C PRO A 47 -12.10 1.29 6.21
N GLU A 48 -12.07 1.48 7.52
CA GLU A 48 -12.36 0.39 8.43
C GLU A 48 -13.87 0.07 8.41
N THR A 49 -14.21 -1.20 8.58
CA THR A 49 -15.60 -1.67 8.60
C THR A 49 -15.94 -2.30 9.94
N LYS A 50 -17.17 -2.10 10.39
CA LYS A 50 -17.69 -2.76 11.60
C LYS A 50 -17.75 -4.28 11.44
N ASN A 51 -17.90 -4.77 10.20
CA ASN A 51 -17.93 -6.20 9.90
C ASN A 51 -16.56 -6.67 9.37
N LYS A 52 -15.76 -7.28 10.25
CA LYS A 52 -14.42 -7.77 9.93
C LYS A 52 -14.40 -8.79 8.79
N GLU A 53 -15.47 -9.55 8.56
CA GLU A 53 -15.56 -10.50 7.45
C GLU A 53 -15.61 -9.78 6.10
N LEU A 54 -16.08 -8.54 6.08
CA LEU A 54 -16.13 -7.70 4.88
C LEU A 54 -14.81 -6.98 4.59
N LYS A 55 -13.85 -6.98 5.54
CA LYS A 55 -12.59 -6.22 5.44
C LYS A 55 -11.84 -6.52 4.14
N ASP A 56 -11.86 -7.78 3.69
CA ASP A 56 -11.15 -8.26 2.50
C ASP A 56 -11.91 -8.02 1.17
N PHE A 57 -13.19 -7.65 1.24
CA PHE A 57 -14.05 -7.43 0.07
C PHE A 57 -14.23 -5.94 -0.27
N GLN A 58 -13.65 -5.05 0.54
CA GLN A 58 -13.73 -3.61 0.32
C GLN A 58 -12.89 -3.17 -0.88
N LEU A 59 -13.37 -2.14 -1.57
CA LEU A 59 -12.58 -1.45 -2.58
C LEU A 59 -11.58 -0.52 -1.91
N ALA A 60 -10.36 -0.47 -2.46
CA ALA A 60 -9.33 0.45 -1.99
C ALA A 60 -9.76 1.90 -2.25
N ILE A 61 -9.40 2.79 -1.32
CA ILE A 61 -9.51 4.24 -1.48
C ILE A 61 -8.65 4.65 -2.67
N LYS A 62 -9.23 5.43 -3.57
CA LYS A 62 -8.51 5.98 -4.72
C LYS A 62 -7.52 7.06 -4.28
N GLY A 63 -6.34 7.05 -4.86
CA GLY A 63 -5.27 7.97 -4.52
C GLY A 63 -4.10 7.87 -5.48
N LYS A 64 -3.11 8.74 -5.24
CA LYS A 64 -1.85 8.78 -6.00
C LYS A 64 -0.73 8.17 -5.18
N TYR A 65 0.12 7.43 -5.87
CA TYR A 65 1.32 6.84 -5.30
C TYR A 65 2.55 7.59 -5.81
N ARG A 66 3.50 7.87 -4.92
CA ARG A 66 4.77 8.51 -5.27
C ARG A 66 5.89 7.86 -4.50
N VAL A 67 7.02 7.63 -5.18
CA VAL A 67 8.25 7.27 -4.48
C VAL A 67 8.94 8.56 -4.05
N ARG A 68 9.19 8.71 -2.75
CA ARG A 68 9.91 9.84 -2.16
C ARG A 68 11.07 9.28 -1.35
N ASP A 69 12.29 9.70 -1.67
CA ASP A 69 13.51 9.22 -1.01
C ASP A 69 13.58 7.68 -1.02
N SER A 70 13.49 7.06 0.17
CA SER A 70 13.51 5.61 0.42
C SER A 70 12.14 5.03 0.80
N LEU A 71 11.04 5.73 0.53
CA LEU A 71 9.69 5.32 0.89
C LEU A 71 8.70 5.51 -0.27
N ILE A 72 7.53 4.90 -0.13
CA ILE A 72 6.40 5.08 -1.04
C ILE A 72 5.29 5.78 -0.28
N VAL A 73 4.80 6.89 -0.82
CA VAL A 73 3.72 7.70 -0.26
C VAL A 73 2.44 7.42 -1.03
N PHE A 74 1.37 7.10 -0.30
CA PHE A 74 0.00 7.13 -0.79
C PHE A 74 -0.69 8.41 -0.33
N LEU A 75 -1.18 9.20 -1.28
CA LEU A 75 -1.99 10.39 -1.07
C LEU A 75 -3.42 10.11 -1.58
N PRO A 76 -4.44 10.04 -0.70
CA PRO A 76 -5.79 9.77 -1.15
C PRO A 76 -6.35 10.94 -1.99
N HIS A 77 -7.22 10.64 -2.96
CA HIS A 77 -7.88 11.67 -3.76
C HIS A 77 -8.87 12.49 -2.94
N ILE A 78 -9.50 11.85 -1.95
CA ILE A 78 -10.36 12.48 -0.97
C ILE A 78 -9.65 12.36 0.37
N ASN A 79 -9.46 13.49 1.05
CA ASN A 79 -8.80 13.49 2.36
C ASN A 79 -9.50 12.52 3.32
N PHE A 80 -8.71 11.86 4.16
CA PHE A 80 -9.24 11.08 5.28
C PHE A 80 -10.11 12.00 6.16
N VAL A 81 -11.18 11.43 6.70
CA VAL A 81 -12.18 12.12 7.52
C VAL A 81 -11.74 12.05 8.99
N ILE A 82 -11.90 13.16 9.72
CA ILE A 82 -11.61 13.24 11.16
C ILE A 82 -12.53 12.27 11.91
N ASP A 83 -12.00 11.63 12.95
CA ASP A 83 -12.66 10.62 13.79
C ASP A 83 -13.09 9.36 13.02
N SER A 84 -12.54 9.14 11.83
CA SER A 84 -12.79 7.94 11.03
C SER A 84 -11.59 7.00 11.05
N SER A 85 -11.89 5.70 11.15
CA SER A 85 -10.88 4.65 11.17
C SER A 85 -10.64 4.07 9.78
N TYR A 86 -9.39 3.70 9.54
CA TYR A 86 -8.89 3.21 8.27
C TYR A 86 -7.86 2.12 8.52
N PHE A 87 -7.57 1.35 7.48
CA PHE A 87 -6.41 0.46 7.48
C PHE A 87 -5.69 0.48 6.15
N ALA A 88 -4.38 0.26 6.21
CA ALA A 88 -3.50 0.15 5.05
C ALA A 88 -2.83 -1.22 5.06
N ARG A 89 -2.60 -1.78 3.87
CA ARG A 89 -1.96 -3.08 3.69
C ARG A 89 -0.91 -3.04 2.60
N CYS A 90 0.18 -3.74 2.85
CA CYS A 90 1.21 -4.06 1.86
C CYS A 90 1.26 -5.58 1.65
N TYR A 91 1.20 -6.05 0.40
CA TYR A 91 1.07 -7.47 0.06
C TYR A 91 2.36 -8.05 -0.56
N SER A 92 2.75 -9.26 -0.14
CA SER A 92 4.03 -9.90 -0.53
C SER A 92 4.04 -10.65 -1.85
N GLN A 93 2.89 -11.10 -2.35
CA GLN A 93 2.86 -11.93 -3.56
C GLN A 93 3.35 -11.17 -4.81
N ASN A 94 3.37 -9.83 -4.76
CA ASN A 94 3.99 -9.01 -5.80
C ASN A 94 5.50 -8.79 -5.58
N LEU A 95 6.02 -8.91 -4.36
CA LEU A 95 7.42 -8.61 -4.02
C LEU A 95 8.39 -9.78 -4.20
N LEU A 96 7.91 -11.04 -4.10
CA LEU A 96 8.77 -12.20 -3.84
C LEU A 96 9.36 -12.90 -5.07
N SER A 97 9.34 -12.33 -6.27
CA SER A 97 9.99 -12.98 -7.42
C SER A 97 10.45 -11.97 -8.48
N LYS A 98 11.29 -10.99 -8.16
CA LYS A 98 11.77 -9.92 -9.08
C LYS A 98 10.76 -8.77 -9.26
N PRO A 99 11.23 -7.51 -9.45
CA PRO A 99 10.36 -6.36 -9.71
C PRO A 99 9.42 -6.52 -10.93
N SER A 100 9.81 -7.34 -11.90
CA SER A 100 8.97 -7.70 -13.06
C SER A 100 7.71 -8.47 -12.69
N ASP A 101 7.73 -9.22 -11.60
CA ASP A 101 6.64 -10.11 -11.22
C ASP A 101 5.50 -9.35 -10.51
N ILE A 102 5.77 -8.11 -10.06
CA ILE A 102 4.75 -7.12 -9.68
C ILE A 102 3.76 -6.86 -10.84
N LEU A 103 4.19 -7.01 -12.10
CA LEU A 103 3.37 -6.77 -13.29
C LEU A 103 2.66 -8.02 -13.82
N LEU A 104 3.13 -9.22 -13.48
CA LEU A 104 2.53 -10.46 -13.95
C LEU A 104 1.36 -10.78 -13.03
N GLY A 105 0.19 -10.21 -13.34
CA GLY A 105 -1.09 -10.50 -12.70
C GLY A 105 -1.53 -11.96 -12.82
N LYS A 106 -0.75 -12.89 -12.27
CA LYS A 106 -1.14 -14.28 -12.06
C LYS A 106 -2.11 -14.31 -10.89
N LYS A 107 -3.38 -14.21 -11.27
CA LYS A 107 -4.56 -14.59 -10.53
C LYS A 107 -4.33 -15.88 -9.73
N ILE A 108 -4.13 -15.82 -8.42
CA ILE A 108 -4.47 -16.90 -7.47
C ILE A 108 -4.83 -16.30 -6.10
N SER A 109 -5.87 -16.89 -5.51
CA SER A 109 -6.49 -16.65 -4.22
C SER A 109 -5.52 -16.62 -3.02
N GLY A 110 -5.77 -15.72 -2.05
CA GLY A 110 -5.11 -15.69 -0.74
C GLY A 110 -3.99 -14.63 -0.59
N LYS A 111 -4.32 -13.34 -0.71
CA LYS A 111 -3.37 -12.24 -0.45
C LYS A 111 -3.13 -12.07 1.06
N LYS A 112 -2.04 -12.62 1.61
CA LYS A 112 -1.63 -12.30 2.99
C LYS A 112 -0.84 -11.00 3.01
N PRO A 113 -1.24 -9.98 3.80
CA PRO A 113 -0.44 -8.79 3.99
C PRO A 113 0.85 -9.13 4.75
N ILE A 114 1.94 -8.46 4.41
CA ILE A 114 3.21 -8.50 5.18
C ILE A 114 3.38 -7.31 6.11
N ALA A 115 2.65 -6.22 5.85
CA ALA A 115 2.46 -5.15 6.80
C ALA A 115 1.00 -4.70 6.73
N GLU A 116 0.45 -4.42 7.90
CA GLU A 116 -0.86 -3.80 8.08
C GLU A 116 -0.69 -2.67 9.09
N LEU A 117 -1.39 -1.57 8.85
CA LEU A 117 -1.51 -0.44 9.76
C LEU A 117 -2.99 -0.13 9.90
N GLU A 118 -3.53 -0.16 11.11
CA GLU A 118 -4.83 0.42 11.44
C GLU A 118 -4.58 1.81 12.06
N PHE A 119 -5.36 2.80 11.65
CA PHE A 119 -5.21 4.18 12.13
C PHE A 119 -6.56 4.91 12.17
N THR A 120 -6.62 5.96 12.99
CA THR A 120 -7.73 6.92 13.03
C THR A 120 -7.16 8.30 12.71
N ARG A 121 -7.85 9.07 11.87
CA ARG A 121 -7.46 10.46 11.58
C ARG A 121 -8.15 11.42 12.53
#